data_AF-A0A3C1G5B9-F1
#
_entry.id   AF-A0A3C1G5B9-F1
#
_cell.length_a   1.000
_cell.length_b   1.000
_cell.length_c   1.000
_cell.angle_alpha   90.00
_cell.angle_beta   90.00
_cell.angle_gamma   90.00
#
_symmetry.space_group_name_H-M   'P 1'
#
loop_
_entity.id
_entity.type
_entity.pdbx_description
1 polymer ?
#
loop_
_entity_poly.entity_id
_entity_poly.type
_entity_poly.pdbx_seq_one_letter_code
_entity_poly.pdbx_strand_id
1 'polypeptide(L)'
;MEMTQRTASGFEHGLINTIANSVPFDPEFKKFDEKTREELKKKRKEDEKLVKARYLNSRGANERLERPYCQASGGPITQWVFLHDHVYTIPKGLFDDVNAQAPLAQRSDLCDVNGKPIPKEGSGEKIHRFFRED
;
A
#
# COMPACT_ATOMS: atom_id res chain seq x y z
N MET A 1 -19.66 -1.49 -0.78
CA MET A 1 -18.89 -0.31 -0.34
C MET A 1 -18.34 0.33 -1.59
N GLU A 2 -19.02 1.35 -2.12
CA GLU A 2 -18.55 2.06 -3.32
C GLU A 2 -17.44 3.01 -2.88
N MET A 3 -16.20 2.63 -3.20
CA MET A 3 -14.99 3.36 -2.85
C MET A 3 -14.34 4.01 -4.08
N THR A 4 -15.07 4.05 -5.20
CA THR A 4 -14.66 4.70 -6.44
C THR A 4 -15.20 6.12 -6.47
N GLN A 5 -14.32 7.08 -6.71
CA GLN A 5 -14.64 8.50 -6.85
C GLN A 5 -14.22 8.96 -8.26
N ARG A 6 -14.82 10.05 -8.75
CA ARG A 6 -14.49 10.64 -10.05
C ARG A 6 -14.12 12.10 -9.89
N THR A 7 -13.05 12.51 -10.57
CA THR A 7 -12.70 13.93 -10.74
C THR A 7 -13.65 14.60 -11.74
N ALA A 8 -13.61 15.94 -11.81
CA ALA A 8 -14.39 16.71 -12.78
C ALA A 8 -14.07 16.38 -14.25
N SER A 9 -12.87 15.87 -14.55
CA SER A 9 -12.48 15.41 -15.88
C SER A 9 -12.90 13.96 -16.17
N GLY A 10 -13.58 13.29 -15.23
CA GLY A 10 -14.06 11.92 -15.38
C GLY A 10 -13.05 10.84 -14.98
N PHE A 11 -11.86 11.21 -14.49
CA PHE A 11 -10.87 10.23 -14.03
C PHE A 11 -11.33 9.54 -12.74
N GLU A 12 -11.32 8.21 -12.73
CA GLU A 12 -11.70 7.38 -11.58
C GLU A 12 -10.52 7.17 -10.63
N HIS A 13 -10.77 7.23 -9.32
CA HIS A 13 -9.80 6.96 -8.26
C HIS A 13 -10.46 6.32 -7.03
N GLY A 14 -9.65 5.84 -6.09
CA GLY A 14 -10.08 4.99 -4.97
C GLY A 14 -9.98 3.51 -5.35
N LEU A 15 -10.97 2.70 -4.98
CA LEU A 15 -11.03 1.30 -5.40
C LEU A 15 -11.59 1.22 -6.82
N ILE A 16 -10.76 0.85 -7.79
CA ILE A 16 -11.15 0.84 -9.22
C ILE A 16 -11.66 -0.53 -9.66
N ASN A 17 -11.10 -1.60 -9.11
CA ASN A 17 -11.45 -2.94 -9.53
C ASN A 17 -11.22 -3.97 -8.42
N THR A 18 -11.93 -5.10 -8.52
CA THR A 18 -11.72 -6.27 -7.67
C THR A 18 -11.67 -7.51 -8.57
N ILE A 19 -10.53 -8.17 -8.59
CA ILE A 19 -10.25 -9.32 -9.43
C ILE A 19 -10.20 -10.58 -8.56
N ALA A 20 -10.79 -11.67 -9.03
CA ALA A 20 -10.70 -12.96 -8.36
C ALA A 20 -9.23 -13.45 -8.36
N ASN A 21 -8.83 -14.09 -7.26
CA ASN A 21 -7.50 -14.68 -7.16
C ASN A 21 -7.51 -16.10 -7.74
N SER A 22 -6.43 -16.49 -8.40
CA SER A 22 -6.29 -17.85 -8.95
C SER A 22 -6.03 -18.90 -7.86
N VAL A 23 -5.63 -18.48 -6.66
CA VAL A 23 -5.43 -19.36 -5.51
C VAL A 23 -6.72 -19.43 -4.68
N PRO A 24 -7.20 -20.64 -4.32
CA PRO A 24 -8.35 -20.78 -3.43
C PRO A 24 -8.13 -20.09 -2.10
N PHE A 25 -9.12 -19.32 -1.64
CA PHE A 25 -9.08 -18.67 -0.35
C PHE A 25 -9.25 -19.70 0.79
N ASP A 26 -8.26 -19.81 1.68
CA ASP A 26 -8.35 -20.59 2.92
C ASP A 26 -8.47 -19.66 4.14
N PRO A 27 -9.69 -19.25 4.53
CA PRO A 27 -9.90 -18.37 5.67
C PRO A 27 -9.58 -19.01 7.02
N GLU A 28 -9.43 -20.33 7.09
CA GLU A 28 -9.21 -21.07 8.32
C GLU A 28 -7.73 -21.40 8.56
N PHE A 29 -6.87 -21.16 7.57
CA PHE A 29 -5.44 -21.47 7.59
C PHE A 29 -5.20 -22.93 8.04
N LYS A 30 -5.93 -23.87 7.42
CA LYS A 30 -6.04 -25.26 7.87
C LYS A 30 -4.70 -25.99 7.95
N LYS A 31 -3.74 -25.57 7.12
CA LYS A 31 -2.41 -26.18 7.01
C LYS A 31 -1.37 -25.63 7.99
N PHE A 32 -1.70 -24.63 8.80
CA PHE A 32 -0.80 -24.04 9.79
C PHE A 32 -1.05 -24.63 11.19
N ASP A 33 -0.03 -24.60 12.04
CA ASP A 33 -0.17 -24.93 13.46
C ASP A 33 -1.13 -23.96 14.19
N GLU A 34 -1.62 -24.36 15.35
CA GLU A 34 -2.65 -23.62 16.10
C GLU A 34 -2.20 -22.19 16.45
N LYS A 35 -0.97 -22.03 16.93
CA LYS A 35 -0.42 -20.73 17.32
C LYS A 35 -0.33 -19.79 16.12
N THR A 36 0.29 -20.24 15.03
CA THR A 36 0.42 -19.43 13.80
C THR A 36 -0.96 -19.09 13.21
N ARG A 37 -1.91 -20.04 13.26
CA ARG A 37 -3.28 -19.84 12.78
C ARG A 37 -4.01 -18.74 13.54
N GLU A 38 -3.89 -18.68 14.86
CA GLU A 38 -4.49 -17.61 15.67
C GLU A 38 -3.87 -16.25 15.37
N GLU A 39 -2.54 -16.19 15.23
CA GLU A 39 -1.82 -14.97 14.86
C GLU A 39 -2.26 -14.45 13.49
N LEU A 40 -2.36 -15.33 12.49
CA LEU A 40 -2.82 -14.98 11.14
C LEU A 40 -4.28 -14.53 11.12
N LYS A 41 -5.17 -15.16 11.89
CA LYS A 41 -6.56 -14.74 12.03
C LYS A 41 -6.67 -13.35 12.67
N LYS A 42 -5.88 -13.08 13.71
CA LYS A 42 -5.84 -11.78 14.38
C LYS A 42 -5.32 -10.70 13.45
N LYS A 43 -4.22 -10.97 12.74
CA LYS A 43 -3.65 -10.07 11.74
C LYS A 43 -4.65 -9.76 10.63
N ARG A 44 -5.32 -10.78 10.07
CA ARG A 44 -6.34 -10.59 9.03
C ARG A 44 -7.44 -9.63 9.48
N LYS A 45 -8.00 -9.86 10.67
CA LYS A 45 -9.05 -8.99 11.25
C LYS A 45 -8.56 -7.57 11.47
N GLU A 46 -7.29 -7.38 11.84
CA GLU A 46 -6.69 -6.06 12.00
C GLU A 46 -6.53 -5.36 10.66
N ASP A 47 -6.03 -6.06 9.65
CA ASP A 47 -5.80 -5.54 8.30
C ASP A 47 -7.12 -5.19 7.59
N GLU A 48 -8.21 -5.89 7.93
CA GLU A 48 -9.60 -5.69 7.47
C GLU A 48 -10.21 -4.36 7.97
N LYS A 49 -9.72 -3.83 9.10
CA LYS A 49 -10.27 -2.60 9.67
C LYS A 49 -10.09 -1.45 8.69
N LEU A 50 -11.11 -0.62 8.59
CA LEU A 50 -11.06 0.55 7.71
C LEU A 50 -10.49 1.74 8.46
N VAL A 51 -9.60 2.47 7.79
CA VAL A 51 -9.02 3.72 8.27
C VAL A 51 -9.30 4.82 7.26
N LYS A 52 -9.66 5.99 7.77
CA LYS A 52 -9.76 7.21 6.98
C LYS A 52 -8.36 7.82 6.90
N ALA A 53 -7.83 7.97 5.70
CA ALA A 53 -6.46 8.41 5.50
C ALA A 53 -6.31 9.31 4.27
N ARG A 54 -5.48 10.33 4.40
CA ARG A 54 -5.06 11.21 3.31
C ARG A 54 -3.81 10.66 2.64
N TYR A 55 -3.85 10.53 1.32
CA TYR A 55 -2.69 10.12 0.53
C TYR A 55 -1.83 11.33 0.16
N LEU A 56 -0.54 11.30 0.45
CA LEU A 56 0.44 12.28 0.00
C LEU A 56 1.51 11.64 -0.87
N ASN A 57 1.86 12.36 -1.93
CA ASN A 57 2.99 12.10 -2.82
C ASN A 57 4.01 13.24 -2.72
N SER A 58 5.25 12.96 -2.32
CA SER A 58 6.33 13.96 -2.27
C SER A 58 6.67 14.60 -3.63
N ARG A 59 6.40 13.89 -4.74
CA ARG A 59 6.65 14.38 -6.10
C ARG A 59 5.51 15.27 -6.64
N GLY A 60 4.49 15.53 -5.84
CA GLY A 60 3.38 16.42 -6.15
C GLY A 60 2.19 15.74 -6.83
N ALA A 61 1.22 16.56 -7.26
CA ALA A 61 -0.11 16.12 -7.68
C ALA A 61 -0.18 15.43 -9.06
N ASN A 62 0.89 15.51 -9.85
CA ASN A 62 0.92 14.95 -11.21
C ASN A 62 1.12 13.43 -11.22
N GLU A 63 1.59 12.84 -10.12
CA GLU A 63 1.86 11.41 -10.03
C GLU A 63 0.92 10.73 -9.04
N ARG A 64 0.19 9.74 -9.54
CA ARG A 64 -0.76 8.91 -8.81
C ARG A 64 -0.11 7.61 -8.34
N LEU A 65 -0.64 7.03 -7.27
CA LEU A 65 -0.25 5.69 -6.85
C LEU A 65 -1.29 4.68 -7.33
N GLU A 66 -0.87 3.76 -8.19
CA GLU A 66 -1.64 2.59 -8.56
C GLU A 66 -1.13 1.39 -7.74
N ARG A 67 -1.97 0.80 -6.89
CA ARG A 67 -1.58 -0.25 -5.96
C ARG A 67 -2.55 -1.43 -6.01
N PRO A 68 -2.15 -2.59 -6.57
CA PRO A 68 -2.86 -3.82 -6.31
C PRO A 68 -2.62 -4.23 -4.86
N TYR A 69 -3.68 -4.65 -4.18
CA TYR A 69 -3.65 -5.07 -2.79
C TYR A 69 -4.47 -6.35 -2.61
N CYS A 70 -3.85 -7.34 -1.98
CA CYS A 70 -4.49 -8.60 -1.62
C CYS A 70 -4.43 -8.71 -0.10
N GLN A 71 -5.59 -8.65 0.55
CA GLN A 71 -5.67 -8.59 2.00
C GLN A 71 -5.23 -9.90 2.67
N ALA A 72 -5.47 -11.03 2.01
CA ALA A 72 -5.10 -12.35 2.50
C ALA A 72 -4.86 -13.30 1.32
N SER A 73 -3.98 -14.30 1.50
CA SER A 73 -3.66 -15.28 0.47
C SER A 73 -4.91 -15.97 -0.07
N GLY A 74 -5.10 -15.92 -1.39
CA GLY A 74 -6.28 -16.45 -2.09
C GLY A 74 -7.53 -15.57 -2.00
N GLY A 75 -7.51 -14.49 -1.22
CA GLY A 75 -8.56 -13.47 -1.23
C GLY A 75 -8.51 -12.61 -2.51
N PRO A 76 -9.60 -11.92 -2.85
CA PRO A 76 -9.66 -11.10 -4.05
C PRO A 76 -8.57 -10.02 -4.07
N ILE A 77 -8.08 -9.72 -5.27
CA ILE A 77 -7.09 -8.67 -5.50
C ILE A 77 -7.85 -7.38 -5.79
N THR A 78 -7.70 -6.40 -4.91
CA THR A 78 -8.26 -5.06 -5.08
C THR A 78 -7.27 -4.15 -5.81
N GLN A 79 -7.72 -3.37 -6.78
CA GLN A 79 -6.88 -2.41 -7.51
C GLN A 79 -7.23 -1.00 -7.06
N TRP A 80 -6.27 -0.33 -6.45
CA TRP A 80 -6.44 1.02 -5.90
C TRP A 80 -5.69 2.06 -6.72
N VAL A 81 -6.28 3.24 -6.84
CA VAL A 81 -5.67 4.41 -7.46
C VAL A 81 -5.82 5.61 -6.54
N PHE A 82 -4.72 6.23 -6.14
CA PHE A 82 -4.72 7.33 -5.18
C PHE A 82 -4.21 8.63 -5.80
N LEU A 83 -4.97 9.70 -5.56
CA LEU A 83 -4.65 11.07 -5.97
C LEU A 83 -4.12 11.85 -4.77
N HIS A 84 -3.07 12.61 -5.01
CA HIS A 84 -2.42 13.43 -3.99
C HIS A 84 -3.43 14.34 -3.27
N ASP A 85 -3.30 14.44 -1.95
CA ASP A 85 -4.13 15.25 -1.04
C ASP A 85 -5.62 14.83 -0.97
N HIS A 86 -5.98 13.68 -1.53
CA HIS A 86 -7.31 13.11 -1.34
C HIS A 86 -7.39 12.19 -0.11
N VAL A 87 -8.56 12.22 0.53
CA VAL A 87 -8.89 11.37 1.68
C VAL A 87 -9.70 10.15 1.23
N TYR A 88 -9.26 8.99 1.66
CA TYR A 88 -9.86 7.69 1.33
C TYR A 88 -10.19 6.93 2.60
N THR A 89 -11.20 6.05 2.52
CA THR A 89 -11.41 5.00 3.53
C THR A 89 -10.80 3.72 2.97
N ILE A 90 -9.73 3.23 3.56
CA ILE A 90 -8.94 2.09 3.05
C ILE A 90 -8.72 1.03 4.13
N PRO A 91 -8.44 -0.25 3.76
CA PRO A 91 -8.01 -1.26 4.71
C PRO A 91 -6.74 -0.82 5.44
N LYS A 92 -6.67 -1.07 6.75
CA LYS A 92 -5.51 -0.76 7.59
C LYS A 92 -4.25 -1.47 7.09
N GLY A 93 -4.39 -2.70 6.60
CA GLY A 93 -3.26 -3.43 6.02
C GLY A 93 -2.69 -2.75 4.78
N LEU A 94 -3.53 -2.08 3.96
CA LEU A 94 -3.07 -1.28 2.82
C LEU A 94 -2.39 0.02 3.26
N PHE A 95 -2.96 0.69 4.28
CA PHE A 95 -2.33 1.86 4.91
C PHE A 95 -0.92 1.53 5.41
N ASP A 96 -0.79 0.43 6.17
CA ASP A 96 0.48 -0.01 6.73
C ASP A 96 1.46 -0.44 5.64
N ASP A 97 1.01 -1.16 4.60
CA ASP A 97 1.83 -1.59 3.46
C ASP A 97 2.47 -0.41 2.71
N VAL A 98 1.69 0.61 2.38
CA VAL A 98 2.21 1.81 1.68
C VAL A 98 3.17 2.58 2.59
N ASN A 99 2.85 2.73 3.87
CA ASN A 99 3.70 3.44 4.82
C ASN A 99 4.97 2.66 5.21
N ALA A 100 4.97 1.33 5.09
CA ALA A 100 6.13 0.49 5.36
C ALA A 100 7.17 0.49 4.24
N GLN A 101 6.82 1.00 3.04
CA GLN A 101 7.77 1.06 1.92
C GLN A 101 9.03 1.82 2.31
N ALA A 102 10.17 1.17 2.05
CA ALA A 102 11.47 1.79 2.29
C ALA A 102 11.62 3.02 1.39
N PRO A 103 12.25 4.10 1.89
CA PRO A 103 12.55 5.23 1.03
C PRO A 103 13.47 4.81 -0.12
N LEU A 104 13.32 5.45 -1.29
CA LEU A 104 14.26 5.22 -2.38
C LEU A 104 15.65 5.66 -1.92
N ALA A 105 16.61 4.74 -2.01
CA ALA A 105 18.01 5.07 -1.78
C ALA A 105 18.41 6.21 -2.72
N GLN A 106 18.97 7.28 -2.16
CA GLN A 106 19.61 8.30 -2.98
C GLN A 106 20.83 7.65 -3.64
N ARG A 107 20.73 7.34 -4.93
CA ARG A 107 21.90 6.96 -5.72
C ARG A 107 22.83 8.17 -5.69
N SER A 108 24.05 7.98 -5.22
CA SER A 108 25.10 8.95 -5.48
C SER A 108 25.65 8.68 -6.88
N ASP A 109 25.99 9.74 -7.58
CA ASP A 109 26.75 9.66 -8.83
C ASP A 109 28.27 9.55 -8.56
N LEU A 110 28.65 9.28 -7.30
CA LEU A 110 30.03 9.27 -6.82
C LEU A 110 30.41 7.86 -6.36
N CYS A 111 31.48 7.32 -6.92
CA CYS A 111 32.09 6.08 -6.47
C CYS A 111 33.39 6.37 -5.71
N ASP A 112 33.75 5.50 -4.78
CA ASP A 112 35.07 5.50 -4.17
C ASP A 112 36.14 5.10 -5.20
N VAL A 113 37.41 5.20 -4.80
CA VAL A 113 38.57 4.85 -5.65
C VAL A 113 38.59 3.38 -6.10
N ASN A 114 37.73 2.53 -5.52
CA ASN A 114 37.59 1.11 -5.85
C ASN A 114 36.30 0.82 -6.65
N GLY A 115 35.57 1.86 -7.07
CA GLY A 115 34.33 1.73 -7.84
C GLY A 115 33.08 1.40 -7.03
N LYS A 116 33.12 1.43 -5.68
CA LYS A 116 31.93 1.24 -4.85
C LYS A 116 31.16 2.55 -4.73
N PRO A 117 29.83 2.56 -4.95
CA PRO A 117 29.04 3.77 -4.81
C PRO A 117 29.08 4.28 -3.36
N ILE A 118 29.39 5.57 -3.19
CA ILE A 118 29.43 6.22 -1.88
C ILE A 118 27.99 6.55 -1.47
N PRO A 119 27.41 5.96 -0.41
CA PRO A 119 26.04 6.32 -0.02
C PRO A 119 25.96 7.82 0.28
N LYS A 120 24.97 8.51 -0.31
CA LYS A 120 24.71 9.92 0.00
C LYS A 120 24.17 10.01 1.41
N GLU A 121 24.74 10.86 2.27
CA GLU A 121 24.17 11.12 3.59
C GLU A 121 22.80 11.80 3.43
N GLY A 122 21.77 11.13 3.92
CA GLY A 122 20.39 11.53 3.79
C GLY A 122 19.49 10.30 3.75
N SER A 123 18.59 10.16 4.72
CA SER A 123 17.51 9.19 4.58
C SER A 123 16.73 9.55 3.32
N GLY A 124 16.64 8.64 2.35
CA GLY A 124 15.83 8.85 1.16
C GLY A 124 14.43 9.34 1.53
N GLU A 125 13.80 10.12 0.67
CA GLU A 125 12.44 10.57 0.91
C GLU A 125 11.46 9.45 0.51
N LYS A 126 10.54 9.06 1.41
CA LYS A 126 9.44 8.17 1.03
C LYS A 126 8.49 8.95 0.12
N ILE A 127 8.33 8.43 -1.11
CA ILE A 127 7.50 9.08 -2.13
C ILE A 127 6.02 9.06 -1.74
N HIS A 128 5.53 7.88 -1.37
CA HIS A 128 4.12 7.62 -1.10
C HIS A 128 3.90 7.48 0.40
N ARG A 129 2.93 8.21 0.96
CA ARG A 129 2.58 8.15 2.38
C ARG A 129 1.08 8.32 2.58
N PHE A 130 0.57 7.68 3.62
CA PHE A 130 -0.75 7.95 4.15
C PHE A 130 -0.66 8.58 5.55
N PHE A 131 -1.48 9.60 5.78
CA PHE A 131 -1.69 10.20 7.08
C PHE A 131 -3.10 9.87 7.56
N ARG A 132 -3.24 9.46 8.81
CA ARG A 132 -4.56 9.19 9.38
C ARG A 132 -5.29 10.51 9.55
N GLU A 133 -6.55 10.55 9.12
CA GLU A 133 -7.45 11.67 9.38
C GLU A 133 -8.33 11.27 10.57
N ASP A 134 -8.25 12.04 11.65
CA ASP A 134 -9.05 11.87 12.86
C ASP A 134 -10.48 12.43 12.70
#